data_AF-A9WFT3-F1
#
_entry.id   AF-A9WFT3-F1
#
_cell.length_a   1.000
_cell.length_b   1.000
_cell.length_c   1.000
_cell.angle_alpha   90.00
_cell.angle_beta   90.00
_cell.angle_gamma   90.00
#
_symmetry.space_group_name_H-M   'P 1'
#
loop_
_entity.id
_entity.type
_entity.pdbx_description
1 polymer ?
#
loop_
_entity_poly.entity_id
_entity_poly.type
_entity_poly.pdbx_seq_one_letter_code
_entity_poly.pdbx_strand_id
1 'polypeptide(L)'
;MTPVEQRLREQLEEQIRLNEWLYEQLERQRALNAELRRAVADLARAFQESLASAVEAGEAGDLAAVRRLTRANQQHWQHYLQQIVAAANRLATNDADKG
;
A
#
# COMPACT_ATOMS: atom_id res chain seq x y z
N MET A 1 -24.34 -0.30 -44.53
CA MET A 1 -23.27 0.29 -43.72
C MET A 1 -22.05 0.44 -44.62
N THR A 2 -21.49 1.63 -44.70
CA THR A 2 -20.31 1.89 -45.54
C THR A 2 -19.03 1.40 -44.84
N PRO A 3 -17.93 1.15 -45.58
CA PRO A 3 -16.64 0.79 -44.97
C PRO A 3 -16.07 1.86 -44.02
N VAL A 4 -16.53 3.10 -44.12
CA VAL A 4 -16.16 4.19 -43.19
C VAL A 4 -16.98 4.08 -41.91
N GLU A 5 -18.30 3.89 -42.01
CA GLU A 5 -19.18 3.66 -40.86
C GLU A 5 -18.77 2.43 -40.05
N GLN A 6 -18.35 1.36 -40.73
CA GLN A 6 -17.88 0.15 -40.07
C GLN A 6 -16.59 0.37 -39.27
N ARG A 7 -15.59 1.04 -39.87
CA ARG A 7 -14.34 1.37 -39.17
C ARG A 7 -14.56 2.30 -37.98
N LEU A 8 -15.44 3.29 -38.13
CA LEU A 8 -15.80 4.19 -37.03
C LEU A 8 -16.47 3.44 -35.88
N ARG A 9 -17.34 2.48 -36.19
CA ARG A 9 -17.97 1.63 -35.18
C ARG A 9 -16.95 0.76 -34.45
N GLU A 10 -16.05 0.11 -35.19
CA GLU A 10 -15.00 -0.74 -34.61
C GLU A 10 -14.07 0.08 -33.69
N GLN A 11 -13.68 1.28 -34.12
CA GLN A 11 -12.88 2.21 -33.30
C GLN A 11 -13.62 2.66 -32.03
N LEU A 12 -14.92 2.94 -32.13
CA LEU A 12 -15.73 3.33 -30.98
C LEU A 12 -15.87 2.18 -29.97
N GLU A 13 -16.12 0.96 -30.46
CA GLU A 13 -16.21 -0.23 -29.61
C GLU A 13 -14.86 -0.51 -28.91
N GLU A 14 -13.74 -0.33 -29.60
CA GLU A 14 -12.41 -0.45 -29.00
C GLU A 14 -12.14 0.64 -27.96
N GLN A 15 -12.51 1.89 -28.26
CA GLN A 15 -12.37 3.00 -27.32
C GLN A 15 -13.19 2.78 -26.05
N ILE A 16 -14.42 2.26 -26.17
CA ILE A 16 -15.26 1.93 -25.01
C ILE A 16 -14.57 0.87 -24.15
N ARG A 17 -14.11 -0.23 -24.75
CA ARG A 17 -13.40 -1.29 -24.02
C ARG A 17 -12.14 -0.77 -23.32
N LEU A 18 -11.36 0.07 -23.99
CA LEU A 18 -10.16 0.66 -23.42
C LEU A 18 -10.50 1.57 -22.23
N ASN A 19 -11.52 2.41 -22.37
CA ASN A 19 -11.95 3.28 -21.28
C ASN A 19 -12.45 2.48 -20.08
N GLU A 20 -13.27 1.45 -20.28
CA GLU A 20 -13.73 0.56 -19.21
C GLU A 20 -12.55 -0.06 -18.47
N TRP A 21 -11.59 -0.61 -19.20
CA TRP A 21 -10.37 -1.15 -18.62
C TRP A 21 -9.58 -0.10 -17.82
N LEU A 22 -9.38 1.10 -18.37
CA LEU A 22 -8.68 2.20 -17.69
C LEU A 22 -9.39 2.63 -16.40
N TYR A 23 -10.73 2.70 -16.41
CA TYR A 23 -11.51 3.00 -15.22
C TYR A 23 -11.32 1.94 -14.14
N GLU A 24 -11.36 0.67 -14.51
CA GLU A 24 -11.10 -0.40 -13.55
C GLU A 24 -9.68 -0.33 -12.97
N GLN A 25 -8.66 -0.06 -13.80
CA GLN A 25 -7.29 0.11 -13.31
C GLN A 25 -7.16 1.29 -12.34
N LEU A 26 -7.85 2.39 -12.64
CA LEU A 26 -7.86 3.56 -11.76
C LEU A 26 -8.48 3.25 -10.40
N GLU A 27 -9.63 2.57 -10.37
CA GLU A 27 -10.29 2.18 -9.12
C GLU A 27 -9.44 1.18 -8.32
N ARG A 28 -8.80 0.22 -9.00
CA ARG A 28 -7.81 -0.67 -8.37
C ARG A 28 -6.67 0.12 -7.73
N GLN A 29 -6.08 1.07 -8.45
CA GLN A 29 -4.99 1.89 -7.94
C GLN A 29 -5.41 2.80 -6.77
N ARG A 30 -6.67 3.28 -6.76
CA ARG A 30 -7.25 4.03 -5.64
C ARG A 30 -7.37 3.16 -4.39
N ALA A 31 -7.87 1.94 -4.53
CA ALA A 31 -7.97 0.98 -3.44
C ALA A 31 -6.59 0.65 -2.85
N LEU A 32 -5.60 0.40 -3.72
CA LEU A 32 -4.21 0.13 -3.31
C LEU A 32 -3.61 1.31 -2.52
N ASN A 33 -3.80 2.54 -3.01
CA ASN A 33 -3.34 3.72 -2.29
C ASN A 33 -4.01 3.87 -0.91
N ALA A 34 -5.29 3.54 -0.79
CA ALA A 34 -5.99 3.60 0.50
C ALA A 34 -5.41 2.57 1.50
N GLU A 35 -5.16 1.34 1.05
CA GLU A 35 -4.57 0.30 1.89
C GLU A 35 -3.14 0.65 2.34
N LEU A 36 -2.30 1.14 1.42
CA LEU A 36 -0.94 1.58 1.75
C LEU A 36 -0.94 2.73 2.77
N ARG A 37 -1.81 3.74 2.57
CA ARG A 37 -1.94 4.86 3.52
C ARG A 37 -2.34 4.36 4.91
N ARG A 38 -3.26 3.39 4.98
CA ARG A 38 -3.66 2.77 6.25
C ARG A 38 -2.50 2.03 6.91
N ALA A 39 -1.80 1.17 6.18
CA ALA A 39 -0.67 0.42 6.71
C ALA A 39 0.45 1.34 7.23
N VAL A 40 0.74 2.42 6.51
CA VAL A 40 1.72 3.44 6.93
C VAL A 40 1.24 4.21 8.16
N ALA A 41 -0.04 4.56 8.25
CA ALA A 41 -0.60 5.23 9.42
C ALA A 41 -0.53 4.35 10.68
N ASP A 42 -0.86 3.06 10.55
CA ASP A 42 -0.78 2.09 11.65
C ASP A 42 0.67 1.92 12.12
N LEU A 43 1.63 1.86 11.18
CA LEU A 43 3.06 1.83 11.48
C LEU A 43 3.52 3.08 12.25
N ALA A 44 3.17 4.26 11.75
CA ALA A 44 3.54 5.52 12.38
C ALA A 44 3.01 5.61 13.81
N ARG A 45 1.77 5.16 14.04
CA ARG A 45 1.15 5.12 15.36
C ARG A 45 1.90 4.18 16.31
N ALA A 46 2.16 2.94 15.91
CA ALA A 46 2.87 1.97 16.74
C ALA A 46 4.27 2.48 17.15
N PHE A 47 4.96 3.19 16.25
CA PHE A 47 6.24 3.81 16.55
C PHE A 47 6.14 4.92 17.59
N GLN A 48 5.16 5.82 17.42
CA GLN A 48 4.95 6.94 18.32
C GLN A 48 4.64 6.42 19.73
N GLU A 49 3.76 5.43 19.85
CA GLU A 49 3.40 4.80 21.13
C GLU A 49 4.62 4.15 21.81
N SER A 50 5.46 3.47 21.04
CA SER A 50 6.66 2.85 21.61
C SER A 50 7.75 3.86 21.95
N LEU A 51 7.90 4.93 21.17
CA LEU A 51 8.82 6.01 21.49
C LEU A 51 8.39 6.73 22.77
N ALA A 52 7.09 7.01 22.94
CA ALA A 52 6.54 7.57 24.17
C ALA A 52 6.86 6.66 25.38
N SER A 53 6.65 5.35 25.24
CA SER A 53 6.99 4.38 26.30
C SER A 53 8.49 4.39 26.65
N ALA A 54 9.37 4.56 25.65
CA ALA A 54 10.81 4.64 25.87
C ALA A 54 11.22 5.95 26.56
N VAL A 55 10.55 7.06 26.24
CA VAL A 55 10.74 8.34 26.92
C VAL A 55 10.33 8.23 28.39
N GLU A 56 9.13 7.70 28.67
CA GLU A 56 8.64 7.48 30.04
C GLU A 56 9.60 6.61 30.86
N ALA A 57 10.10 5.52 30.27
CA ALA A 57 11.11 4.67 30.93
C ALA A 57 12.42 5.41 31.20
N GLY A 58 12.84 6.30 30.29
CA GLY A 58 14.00 7.16 30.47
C GLY A 58 13.82 8.16 31.61
N GLU A 59 12.65 8.80 31.70
CA GLU A 59 12.28 9.72 32.78
C GLU A 59 12.23 9.00 34.14
N ALA A 60 11.79 7.74 34.17
CA ALA A 60 11.79 6.89 35.36
C ALA A 60 13.18 6.33 35.74
N GLY A 61 14.20 6.52 34.89
CA GLY A 61 15.55 5.98 35.11
C GLY A 61 15.69 4.49 34.82
N ASP A 62 14.70 3.83 34.21
CA ASP A 62 14.76 2.41 33.85
C ASP A 62 15.50 2.21 32.50
N LEU A 63 16.82 2.26 32.57
CA LEU A 63 17.71 2.02 31.44
C LEU A 63 17.52 0.63 30.79
N ALA A 64 17.08 -0.37 31.55
CA ALA A 64 16.84 -1.71 31.02
C ALA A 64 15.59 -1.73 30.14
N ALA A 65 14.51 -1.07 30.57
CA ALA A 65 13.31 -0.89 29.79
C ALA A 65 13.58 -0.07 28.52
N VAL A 66 14.31 1.05 28.60
CA VAL A 66 14.70 1.84 27.42
C VAL A 66 15.41 0.96 26.38
N ARG A 67 16.43 0.20 26.79
CA ARG A 67 17.18 -0.69 25.88
C ARG A 67 16.30 -1.78 25.27
N ARG A 68 15.37 -2.35 26.05
CA ARG A 68 14.44 -3.37 25.57
C ARG A 68 13.48 -2.79 24.52
N LEU A 69 12.88 -1.65 24.81
CA LEU A 69 11.93 -0.96 23.93
C LEU A 69 12.59 -0.52 22.62
N THR A 70 13.78 0.06 22.68
CA THR A 70 14.52 0.48 21.46
C THR A 70 14.86 -0.71 20.55
N ARG A 71 15.26 -1.85 21.13
CA ARG A 71 15.53 -3.07 20.33
C ARG A 71 14.25 -3.67 19.74
N ALA A 72 13.17 -3.72 20.53
CA ALA A 72 11.87 -4.18 20.05
C ALA A 72 11.39 -3.29 18.88
N ASN A 73 11.59 -1.97 18.97
CA ASN A 73 11.27 -1.05 17.89
C ASN A 73 12.04 -1.32 16.61
N GLN A 74 13.36 -1.58 16.69
CA GLN A 74 14.14 -1.96 15.51
C GLN A 74 13.61 -3.24 14.85
N GLN A 75 13.26 -4.26 15.64
CA GLN A 75 12.74 -5.53 15.11
C GLN A 75 11.36 -5.36 14.49
N HIS A 76 10.47 -4.63 15.15
CA HIS A 76 9.12 -4.37 14.65
C HIS A 76 9.17 -3.54 13.35
N TRP A 77 10.09 -2.58 13.24
CA TRP A 77 10.28 -1.78 12.02
C TRP A 77 10.51 -2.64 10.78
N GLN A 78 11.39 -3.64 10.91
CA GLN A 78 11.71 -4.52 9.81
C GLN A 78 10.53 -5.42 9.43
N HIS A 79 9.76 -5.88 10.41
CA HIS A 79 8.54 -6.65 10.17
C HIS A 79 7.46 -5.83 9.46
N TYR A 80 7.22 -4.60 9.88
CA TYR A 80 6.22 -3.73 9.25
C TYR A 80 6.60 -3.34 7.82
N LEU A 81 7.88 -3.06 7.56
CA LEU A 81 8.36 -2.83 6.19
C LEU A 81 8.11 -4.04 5.29
N GLN A 82 8.33 -5.26 5.80
CA GLN A 82 8.01 -6.49 5.06
C GLN A 82 6.52 -6.61 4.76
N GLN A 83 5.64 -6.22 5.68
CA GLN A 83 4.18 -6.23 5.42
C GLN A 83 3.77 -5.25 4.33
N ILE A 84 4.33 -4.03 4.32
CA ILE A 84 4.08 -3.02 3.28
C ILE A 84 4.58 -3.51 1.91
N VAL A 85 5.80 -4.06 1.86
CA VAL A 85 6.37 -4.64 0.63
C VAL A 85 5.56 -5.85 0.16
N ALA A 86 5.11 -6.72 1.07
CA ALA A 86 4.27 -7.86 0.72
C ALA A 86 2.88 -7.43 0.20
N ALA A 87 2.28 -6.39 0.78
CA ALA A 87 1.04 -5.82 0.28
C ALA A 87 1.23 -5.26 -1.14
N ALA A 88 2.29 -4.48 -1.37
CA ALA A 88 2.63 -3.97 -2.70
C ALA A 88 2.89 -5.10 -3.73
N ASN A 89 3.64 -6.15 -3.34
CA ASN A 89 4.00 -7.24 -4.24
C ASN A 89 2.82 -8.15 -4.59
N ARG A 90 1.96 -8.51 -3.63
CA ARG A 90 0.76 -9.34 -3.90
C ARG A 90 -0.18 -8.68 -4.91
N LEU A 91 -0.20 -7.36 -4.92
CA LEU A 91 -1.04 -6.58 -5.81
C LEU A 91 -0.40 -6.44 -7.21
N ALA A 92 0.93 -6.29 -7.29
CA ALA A 92 1.67 -6.29 -8.56
C ALA A 92 1.62 -7.65 -9.29
N THR A 93 1.60 -8.78 -8.58
CA THR A 93 1.50 -10.11 -9.19
C THR A 93 0.11 -10.40 -9.78
N ASN A 94 -0.96 -9.82 -9.22
CA ASN A 94 -2.30 -9.94 -9.79
C ASN A 94 -2.46 -9.20 -11.13
N ASP A 95 -1.59 -8.24 -11.45
CA ASP A 95 -1.54 -7.57 -12.75
C ASP A 95 -0.82 -8.42 -13.81
N ALA A 96 0.12 -9.27 -13.43
CA ALA A 96 0.88 -10.13 -14.34
C ALA A 96 0.12 -11.39 -14.79
N ASP A 97 -0.73 -11.95 -13.92
CA ASP A 97 -1.54 -13.15 -14.23
C ASP A 97 -2.82 -12.84 -15.02
N LYS A 98 -3.13 -11.56 -15.26
CA LYS A 98 -4.31 -11.09 -16.02
C LYS A 98 -3.97 -10.48 -17.38
N GLY A 99 -2.68 -10.38 -17.73
CA GLY A 99 -2.21 -9.99 -19.06
C GLY A 99 -2.05 -11.20 -19.98
#